data_AF-A0A8B8N877-F1
#
_entry.id   AF-A0A8B8N877-F1
#
_cell.length_a   1.000
_cell.length_b   1.000
_cell.length_c   1.000
_cell.angle_alpha   90.00
_cell.angle_beta   90.00
_cell.angle_gamma   90.00
#
_symmetry.space_group_name_H-M   'P 1'
#
loop_
_entity.id
_entity.type
_entity.pdbx_description
1 polymer ?
#
loop_
_entity_poly.entity_id
_entity_poly.type
_entity_poly.pdbx_seq_one_letter_code
_entity_poly.pdbx_strand_id
1 'polypeptide(L)'
;KSALANSLHNIGRIIAAEKGKLKHAVVSSQPCETKDISSLKIASNPNVYVLDTPGVLPPDISDFETGSKLALIGTLRDSLAGKKQLAQLFLSILDSGREYKQWENLSTSGSGRLSVDFREEYSGSSEIETRRKRQYPSDHTQDFIVQDVRRVLYESISSTCVNLRCRKEVLRLIELQLAALRKPFRIPLELGEEDACIRVSEKLLNLYRIGRLGHFTLDSIPNPKDIDLHDTS
;
A
#
# COMPACT_ATOMS: atom_id res chain seq x y z
N LYS A 1 -12.40 -5.12 10.05
CA LYS A 1 -13.29 -5.71 11.08
C LYS A 1 -12.54 -6.04 12.37
N SER A 2 -11.64 -7.03 12.38
CA SER A 2 -10.97 -7.49 13.61
C SER A 2 -10.13 -6.41 14.30
N ALA A 3 -9.43 -5.55 13.55
CA ALA A 3 -8.68 -4.43 14.14
C ALA A 3 -9.59 -3.47 14.94
N LEU A 4 -10.75 -3.12 14.41
CA LEU A 4 -11.73 -2.26 15.08
C LEU A 4 -12.36 -2.94 16.29
N ALA A 5 -12.72 -4.23 16.18
CA ALA A 5 -13.20 -5.02 17.31
C ALA A 5 -12.17 -5.08 18.45
N ASN A 6 -10.89 -5.32 18.11
CA ASN A 6 -9.79 -5.35 19.06
C ASN A 6 -9.54 -3.99 19.73
N SER A 7 -9.59 -2.89 18.97
CA SER A 7 -9.46 -1.54 19.52
C SER A 7 -10.59 -1.20 20.48
N LEU A 8 -11.84 -1.50 20.12
CA LEU A 8 -12.99 -1.29 20.98
C LEU A 8 -12.93 -2.17 22.24
N HIS A 9 -12.49 -3.42 22.10
CA HIS A 9 -12.27 -4.32 23.22
C HIS A 9 -11.25 -3.74 24.21
N ASN A 10 -10.14 -3.20 23.71
CA ASN A 10 -9.12 -2.57 24.56
C ASN A 10 -9.66 -1.33 25.28
N ILE A 11 -10.42 -0.48 24.58
CA ILE A 11 -11.08 0.70 25.15
C ILE A 11 -12.09 0.29 26.24
N GLY A 12 -12.92 -0.72 25.98
CA GLY A 12 -13.87 -1.25 26.96
C GLY A 12 -13.19 -1.78 28.23
N ARG A 13 -12.02 -2.43 28.10
CA ARG A 13 -11.21 -2.86 29.24
C ARG A 13 -10.67 -1.69 30.06
N ILE A 14 -10.19 -0.64 29.42
CA ILE A 14 -9.68 0.57 30.09
C ILE A 14 -10.80 1.24 30.88
N ILE A 15 -11.96 1.46 30.26
CA ILE A 15 -13.12 2.09 30.91
C ILE A 15 -13.66 1.24 32.07
N ALA A 16 -13.63 -0.09 31.96
CA ALA A 16 -14.05 -1.00 33.04
C ALA A 16 -13.06 -1.04 34.22
N ALA A 17 -11.76 -0.95 33.94
CA ALA A 17 -10.71 -0.86 34.95
C ALA A 17 -10.78 0.48 35.72
N GLU A 18 -11.02 1.59 35.04
CA GLU A 18 -11.20 2.92 35.64
C GLU A 18 -12.48 3.02 36.50
N LYS A 19 -13.50 2.22 36.21
CA LYS A 19 -14.77 2.16 36.96
C LYS A 19 -14.86 1.03 37.99
N GLY A 20 -13.77 0.31 38.25
CA GLY A 20 -13.65 -0.62 39.38
C GLY A 20 -14.50 -1.90 39.33
N LYS A 21 -15.05 -2.31 38.17
CA LYS A 21 -15.80 -3.58 38.03
C LYS A 21 -15.27 -4.40 36.86
N LEU A 22 -14.22 -5.18 37.11
CA LEU A 22 -13.80 -6.24 36.22
C LEU A 22 -14.75 -7.44 36.38
N LYS A 23 -15.64 -7.67 35.42
CA LYS A 23 -16.17 -9.01 35.16
C LYS A 23 -15.30 -9.63 34.08
N HIS A 24 -14.40 -10.52 34.48
CA HIS A 24 -13.57 -11.28 33.55
C HIS A 24 -14.45 -12.23 32.72
N ALA A 25 -14.29 -12.20 31.40
CA ALA A 25 -14.73 -13.30 30.56
C ALA A 25 -13.79 -14.49 30.80
N VAL A 26 -14.34 -15.62 31.21
CA VAL A 26 -13.62 -16.88 31.41
C VAL A 26 -13.43 -17.52 30.03
N VAL A 27 -12.19 -17.88 29.69
CA VAL A 27 -11.85 -18.56 28.43
C VAL A 27 -11.35 -19.96 28.76
N SER A 28 -11.86 -20.99 28.06
CA SER A 28 -11.43 -22.37 28.24
C SER A 28 -10.09 -22.65 27.56
N SER A 29 -9.32 -23.59 28.10
CA SER A 29 -7.93 -23.92 27.74
C SER A 29 -7.77 -24.84 26.52
N GLN A 30 -8.81 -25.09 25.71
CA GLN A 30 -8.73 -26.00 24.57
C GLN A 30 -8.65 -25.25 23.23
N PRO A 31 -7.60 -25.49 22.41
CA PRO A 31 -7.56 -25.05 21.02
C PRO A 31 -8.57 -25.85 20.19
N CYS A 32 -9.22 -25.21 19.22
CA CYS A 32 -10.28 -25.74 18.34
C CYS A 32 -11.72 -25.77 18.89
N GLU A 33 -12.01 -25.18 20.05
CA GLU A 33 -13.39 -24.82 20.43
C GLU A 33 -13.65 -23.33 20.18
N THR A 34 -14.61 -23.01 19.31
CA THR A 34 -15.13 -21.63 19.21
C THR A 34 -16.18 -21.45 20.29
N LYS A 35 -15.78 -20.90 21.44
CA LYS A 35 -16.72 -20.46 22.47
C LYS A 35 -16.94 -18.95 22.39
N ASP A 36 -18.20 -18.62 22.22
CA ASP A 36 -18.89 -17.34 22.42
C ASP A 36 -18.68 -16.18 21.43
N ILE A 37 -19.82 -15.74 20.90
CA ILE A 37 -20.06 -14.40 20.40
C ILE A 37 -19.80 -13.44 21.57
N SER A 38 -18.63 -12.82 21.61
CA SER A 38 -18.33 -11.83 22.64
C SER A 38 -19.08 -10.53 22.32
N SER A 39 -20.19 -10.30 23.02
CA SER A 39 -20.89 -9.01 22.98
C SER A 39 -20.14 -7.99 23.85
N LEU A 40 -19.68 -6.91 23.24
CA LEU A 40 -18.92 -5.85 23.90
C LEU A 40 -19.79 -4.61 24.08
N LYS A 41 -20.04 -4.20 25.33
CA LYS A 41 -20.73 -2.95 25.61
C LYS A 41 -19.81 -1.74 25.38
N ILE A 42 -20.16 -0.85 24.46
CA ILE A 42 -19.37 0.36 24.11
C ILE A 42 -19.99 1.67 24.62
N ALA A 43 -21.29 1.69 24.93
CA ALA A 43 -21.95 2.84 25.56
C ALA A 43 -23.00 2.38 26.58
N SER A 44 -23.24 3.20 27.61
CA SER A 44 -24.22 2.91 28.67
C SER A 44 -25.45 3.81 28.66
N ASN A 45 -25.47 4.88 27.85
CA ASN A 45 -26.64 5.72 27.66
C ASN A 45 -26.63 6.37 26.26
N PRO A 46 -27.35 5.79 25.27
CA PRO A 46 -28.07 4.52 25.35
C PRO A 46 -27.11 3.32 25.48
N ASN A 47 -27.62 2.16 25.90
CA ASN A 47 -26.83 0.94 25.95
C ASN A 47 -26.51 0.49 24.51
N VAL A 48 -25.24 0.50 24.11
CA VAL A 48 -24.79 0.06 22.78
C VAL A 48 -23.81 -1.09 22.93
N TYR A 49 -24.02 -2.15 22.16
CA TYR A 49 -23.20 -3.35 22.15
C TYR A 49 -22.67 -3.64 20.75
N VAL A 50 -21.45 -4.18 20.67
CA VAL A 50 -20.79 -4.64 19.45
C VAL A 50 -20.66 -6.15 19.52
N LEU A 51 -21.19 -6.84 18.53
CA LEU A 51 -21.07 -8.28 18.39
C LEU A 51 -19.90 -8.57 17.44
N ASP A 52 -18.81 -9.14 17.96
CA ASP A 52 -17.74 -9.64 17.10
C ASP A 52 -18.06 -11.09 16.70
N THR A 53 -18.51 -11.27 15.46
CA THR A 53 -18.69 -12.59 14.87
C THR A 53 -17.45 -12.98 14.08
N PRO A 54 -16.75 -14.09 14.37
CA PRO A 54 -15.71 -14.62 13.51
C PRO A 54 -16.37 -15.25 12.27
N GLY A 55 -16.83 -14.40 11.36
CA GLY A 55 -17.41 -14.76 10.09
C GLY A 55 -17.00 -13.69 9.09
N VAL A 56 -15.99 -14.01 8.29
CA VAL A 56 -15.68 -13.30 7.05
C VAL A 56 -16.29 -14.19 5.98
N LEU A 57 -17.46 -13.82 5.46
CA LEU A 57 -17.98 -14.48 4.27
C LEU A 57 -16.93 -14.28 3.17
N PRO A 58 -16.49 -15.34 2.48
CA PRO A 58 -15.66 -15.14 1.31
C PRO A 58 -16.47 -14.27 0.34
N PRO A 59 -15.93 -13.13 -0.15
CA PRO A 59 -16.62 -12.35 -1.16
C PRO A 59 -16.82 -13.22 -2.39
N ASP A 60 -18.01 -13.19 -2.98
CA ASP A 60 -18.25 -13.82 -4.27
C ASP A 60 -17.55 -12.97 -5.34
N ILE A 61 -16.36 -13.39 -5.74
CA ILE A 61 -15.55 -12.72 -6.76
C ILE A 61 -15.77 -13.47 -8.05
N SER A 62 -16.78 -13.09 -8.80
CA SER A 62 -17.09 -13.66 -10.12
C SER A 62 -16.24 -13.05 -11.24
N ASP A 63 -15.69 -11.85 -11.03
CA ASP A 63 -15.03 -11.05 -12.05
C ASP A 63 -13.51 -10.89 -11.81
N PHE A 64 -12.74 -11.05 -12.88
CA PHE A 64 -11.28 -10.96 -12.89
C PHE A 64 -10.78 -9.54 -12.58
N GLU A 65 -11.49 -8.51 -13.05
CA GLU A 65 -11.12 -7.12 -12.79
C GLU A 65 -11.25 -6.81 -11.29
N THR A 66 -12.37 -7.19 -10.70
CA THR A 66 -12.64 -7.07 -9.25
C THR A 66 -11.60 -7.84 -8.44
N GLY A 67 -11.29 -9.09 -8.83
CA GLY A 67 -10.25 -9.88 -8.19
C GLY A 67 -8.86 -9.24 -8.27
N SER A 68 -8.52 -8.64 -9.42
CA SER A 68 -7.24 -7.97 -9.62
C SER A 68 -7.11 -6.69 -8.79
N LYS A 69 -8.19 -5.90 -8.67
CA LYS A 69 -8.26 -4.72 -7.78
C LYS A 69 -8.12 -5.11 -6.31
N LEU A 70 -8.81 -6.16 -5.87
CA LEU A 70 -8.71 -6.69 -4.51
C LEU A 70 -7.32 -7.23 -4.19
N ALA A 71 -6.67 -7.90 -5.15
CA ALA A 71 -5.29 -8.33 -5.03
C ALA A 71 -4.34 -7.11 -4.99
N LEU A 72 -4.56 -6.09 -5.82
CA LEU A 72 -3.74 -4.88 -5.84
C LEU A 72 -3.70 -4.18 -4.47
N ILE A 73 -4.85 -4.00 -3.82
CA ILE A 73 -4.93 -3.42 -2.47
C ILE A 73 -4.46 -4.36 -1.34
N GLY A 74 -4.10 -5.60 -1.66
CA GLY A 74 -3.60 -6.59 -0.70
C GLY A 74 -4.69 -7.33 0.10
N THR A 75 -5.94 -7.29 -0.37
CA THR A 75 -7.06 -8.06 0.23
C THR A 75 -7.00 -9.53 -0.18
N LEU A 76 -6.48 -9.82 -1.38
CA LEU A 76 -6.22 -11.18 -1.86
C LEU A 76 -4.72 -11.43 -1.99
N ARG A 77 -4.32 -12.71 -1.99
CA ARG A 77 -2.92 -13.11 -2.14
C ARG A 77 -2.40 -12.76 -3.55
N ASP A 78 -1.24 -12.13 -3.59
CA ASP A 78 -0.54 -11.72 -4.83
C ASP A 78 -0.22 -12.90 -5.76
N SER A 79 -0.12 -14.12 -5.22
CA SER A 79 0.16 -15.34 -5.99
C SER A 79 -0.93 -15.68 -7.00
N LEU A 80 -2.14 -15.15 -6.86
CA LEU A 80 -3.25 -15.43 -7.76
C LEU A 80 -3.15 -14.65 -9.08
N ALA A 81 -2.70 -13.40 -9.03
CA ALA A 81 -2.58 -12.53 -10.20
C ALA A 81 -1.12 -12.41 -10.71
N GLY A 82 -0.14 -12.62 -9.82
CA GLY A 82 1.27 -12.42 -10.08
C GLY A 82 1.70 -10.97 -9.82
N LYS A 83 2.84 -10.81 -9.15
CA LYS A 83 3.31 -9.50 -8.67
C LYS A 83 3.62 -8.54 -9.83
N LYS A 84 4.17 -9.07 -10.93
CA LYS A 84 4.45 -8.30 -12.15
C LYS A 84 3.15 -7.74 -12.72
N GLN A 85 2.13 -8.58 -12.88
CA GLN A 85 0.84 -8.19 -13.45
C GLN A 85 0.15 -7.14 -12.57
N LEU A 86 0.19 -7.31 -11.24
CA LEU A 86 -0.34 -6.32 -10.30
C LEU A 86 0.42 -4.99 -10.36
N ALA A 87 1.74 -5.01 -10.51
CA ALA A 87 2.54 -3.80 -10.69
C ALA A 87 2.22 -3.10 -12.03
N GLN A 88 2.02 -3.86 -13.11
CA GLN A 88 1.59 -3.33 -14.40
C GLN A 88 0.19 -2.70 -14.31
N LEU A 89 -0.73 -3.33 -13.58
CA LEU A 89 -2.06 -2.78 -13.32
C LEU A 89 -1.97 -1.47 -12.53
N PHE A 90 -1.13 -1.42 -11.49
CA PHE A 90 -0.91 -0.18 -10.75
C PHE A 90 -0.37 0.95 -11.64
N LEU A 91 0.64 0.66 -12.46
CA LEU A 91 1.23 1.66 -13.36
C LEU A 91 0.22 2.15 -14.41
N SER A 92 -0.62 1.28 -14.96
CA SER A 92 -1.68 1.72 -15.89
C SER A 92 -2.70 2.65 -15.23
N ILE A 93 -3.04 2.41 -13.96
CA ILE A 93 -3.89 3.31 -13.16
C ILE A 93 -3.17 4.64 -12.92
N LEU A 94 -1.88 4.60 -12.56
CA LEU A 94 -1.08 5.79 -12.33
C LEU A 94 -0.97 6.66 -13.58
N ASP A 95 -0.67 6.04 -14.73
CA ASP A 95 -0.44 6.73 -16.01
C ASP A 95 -1.71 7.39 -16.55
N SER A 96 -2.87 6.77 -16.33
CA SER A 96 -4.18 7.31 -16.71
C SER A 96 -4.73 8.33 -15.72
N GLY A 97 -4.21 8.33 -14.49
CA GLY A 97 -4.61 9.22 -13.41
C GLY A 97 -4.07 10.66 -13.53
N ARG A 98 -4.27 11.43 -12.45
CA ARG A 98 -3.68 12.76 -12.28
C ARG A 98 -2.86 12.88 -11.01
N GLU A 99 -2.81 11.82 -10.21
CA GLU A 99 -2.17 11.73 -8.90
C GLU A 99 -0.65 11.93 -9.01
N TYR A 100 -0.03 11.53 -10.13
CA TYR A 100 1.40 11.75 -10.35
C TYR A 100 1.76 13.23 -10.52
N LYS A 101 0.82 14.10 -10.91
CA LYS A 101 1.11 15.53 -11.18
C LYS A 101 1.60 16.28 -9.95
N GLN A 102 1.18 15.87 -8.76
CA GLN A 102 1.68 16.46 -7.50
C GLN A 102 3.20 16.28 -7.32
N TRP A 103 3.84 15.39 -8.09
CA TRP A 103 5.28 15.15 -8.06
C TRP A 103 6.09 16.10 -8.94
N GLU A 104 5.45 17.00 -9.69
CA GLU A 104 6.12 17.97 -10.58
C GLU A 104 7.19 18.79 -9.83
N ASN A 105 6.90 19.23 -8.60
CA ASN A 105 7.81 20.02 -7.79
C ASN A 105 9.04 19.24 -7.27
N LEU A 106 9.00 17.89 -7.32
CA LEU A 106 10.15 17.06 -6.94
C LEU A 106 11.25 17.13 -8.01
N SER A 107 10.87 17.32 -9.27
CA SER A 107 11.76 17.46 -10.43
C SER A 107 12.67 18.68 -10.28
N THR A 108 12.12 19.80 -9.80
CA THR A 108 12.81 21.10 -9.75
C THR A 108 13.84 21.23 -8.61
N SER A 109 13.68 20.48 -7.50
CA SER A 109 14.54 20.62 -6.31
C SER A 109 15.78 19.69 -6.29
N GLY A 110 16.03 18.91 -7.35
CA GLY A 110 16.86 17.69 -7.28
C GLY A 110 18.27 17.73 -7.87
N SER A 111 18.78 18.85 -8.37
CA SER A 111 20.06 18.87 -9.11
C SER A 111 21.32 18.69 -8.23
N GLY A 112 21.21 18.50 -6.91
CA GLY A 112 22.35 18.60 -5.99
C GLY A 112 22.79 17.34 -5.23
N ARG A 113 22.24 16.14 -5.50
CA ARG A 113 22.58 14.94 -4.67
C ARG A 113 22.92 13.66 -5.43
N LEU A 114 23.27 13.75 -6.72
CA LEU A 114 23.78 12.61 -7.49
C LEU A 114 25.26 12.79 -7.82
N SER A 115 26.08 12.73 -6.77
CA SER A 115 27.49 12.33 -6.85
C SER A 115 27.96 11.90 -5.46
N VAL A 116 27.58 10.70 -5.02
CA VAL A 116 28.37 9.99 -4.02
C VAL A 116 28.76 8.68 -4.69
N ASP A 117 29.80 8.79 -5.53
CA ASP A 117 30.61 7.66 -5.91
C ASP A 117 31.13 7.00 -4.64
N PHE A 118 31.01 5.68 -4.58
CA PHE A 118 31.75 4.87 -3.65
C PHE A 118 33.25 5.05 -3.95
N ARG A 119 33.96 5.82 -3.12
CA ARG A 119 35.39 5.61 -2.90
C ARG A 119 35.59 5.00 -1.53
N GLU A 120 36.16 3.81 -1.59
CA GLU A 120 36.85 3.14 -0.52
C GLU A 120 38.06 3.99 -0.06
N GLU A 121 38.44 3.78 1.21
CA GLU A 121 39.72 4.12 1.86
C GLU A 121 39.82 5.33 2.81
N TYR A 122 39.96 4.95 4.10
CA TYR A 122 40.82 5.45 5.18
C TYR A 122 40.70 6.88 5.76
N SER A 123 40.51 6.88 7.09
CA SER A 123 41.00 7.83 8.11
C SER A 123 40.41 9.23 8.24
N GLY A 124 40.04 9.56 9.49
CA GLY A 124 40.18 10.92 10.04
C GLY A 124 38.90 11.64 10.44
N SER A 125 38.48 11.43 11.68
CA SER A 125 37.68 12.30 12.57
C SER A 125 37.23 13.70 12.07
N SER A 126 35.93 14.00 12.18
CA SER A 126 35.44 15.17 12.94
C SER A 126 33.93 15.09 13.15
N GLU A 127 33.53 15.30 14.40
CA GLU A 127 32.18 15.23 14.95
C GLU A 127 31.29 16.38 14.44
N ILE A 128 30.19 16.04 13.76
CA ILE A 128 28.96 16.84 13.79
C ILE A 128 27.80 15.89 13.92
N GLU A 129 27.39 15.65 15.17
CA GLU A 129 26.17 14.93 15.57
C GLU A 129 24.93 15.74 15.18
N THR A 130 24.53 15.67 13.91
CA THR A 130 23.09 15.76 13.59
C THR A 130 22.57 14.34 13.55
N ARG A 131 21.55 14.05 14.37
CA ARG A 131 20.86 12.75 14.50
C ARG A 131 20.61 12.13 13.12
N ARG A 132 21.56 11.34 12.60
CA ARG A 132 21.39 10.58 11.37
C ARG A 132 20.36 9.50 11.71
N LYS A 133 19.09 9.73 11.31
CA LYS A 133 18.08 8.68 11.24
C LYS A 133 18.79 7.44 10.71
N ARG A 134 18.64 6.28 11.38
CA ARG A 134 19.24 5.02 10.95
C ARG A 134 18.77 4.75 9.51
N GLN A 135 19.59 5.12 8.53
CA GLN A 135 19.29 4.98 7.12
C GLN A 135 19.73 3.58 6.74
N TYR A 136 18.77 2.70 6.46
CA TYR A 136 19.04 1.30 6.12
C TYR A 136 19.13 1.17 4.60
N PRO A 137 20.32 1.02 3.98
CA PRO A 137 20.47 1.15 2.53
C PRO A 137 19.58 0.23 1.67
N SER A 138 19.06 -0.85 2.25
CA SER A 138 18.16 -1.83 1.64
C SER A 138 16.66 -1.51 1.80
N ASP A 139 16.30 -0.62 2.72
CA ASP A 139 14.91 -0.27 3.02
C ASP A 139 14.37 0.74 2.01
N HIS A 140 13.60 0.22 1.06
CA HIS A 140 12.92 0.97 0.00
C HIS A 140 11.83 1.92 0.47
N THR A 141 11.40 1.85 1.74
CA THR A 141 10.35 2.73 2.28
C THR A 141 10.88 4.11 2.69
N GLN A 142 12.20 4.32 2.70
CA GLN A 142 12.82 5.60 3.07
C GLN A 142 12.46 6.76 2.14
N ASP A 143 12.37 7.97 2.71
CA ASP A 143 11.92 9.18 2.02
C ASP A 143 12.70 9.50 0.74
N PHE A 144 14.03 9.40 0.76
CA PHE A 144 14.82 9.71 -0.43
C PHE A 144 14.59 8.69 -1.56
N ILE A 145 14.43 7.40 -1.24
CA ILE A 145 14.13 6.37 -2.24
C ILE A 145 12.73 6.61 -2.82
N VAL A 146 11.75 6.88 -1.98
CA VAL A 146 10.37 7.16 -2.41
C VAL A 146 10.32 8.41 -3.28
N GLN A 147 11.09 9.46 -2.96
CA GLN A 147 11.21 10.65 -3.80
C GLN A 147 11.84 10.33 -5.16
N ASP A 148 12.90 9.51 -5.21
CA ASP A 148 13.51 9.09 -6.46
C ASP A 148 12.56 8.24 -7.32
N VAL A 149 11.82 7.31 -6.70
CA VAL A 149 10.76 6.52 -7.38
C VAL A 149 9.70 7.43 -7.99
N ARG A 150 9.18 8.39 -7.21
CA ARG A 150 8.15 9.35 -7.68
C ARG A 150 8.68 10.21 -8.83
N ARG A 151 9.93 10.68 -8.73
CA ARG A 151 10.62 11.44 -9.79
C ARG A 151 10.71 10.63 -11.07
N VAL A 152 11.24 9.40 -11.01
CA VAL A 152 11.41 8.52 -12.18
C VAL A 152 10.06 8.26 -12.86
N LEU A 153 9.01 7.98 -12.08
CA LEU A 153 7.67 7.77 -12.63
C LEU A 153 7.11 9.05 -13.27
N TYR A 154 7.22 10.19 -12.59
CA TYR A 154 6.78 11.49 -13.13
C TYR A 154 7.48 11.84 -14.45
N GLU A 155 8.82 11.72 -14.49
CA GLU A 155 9.63 12.02 -15.67
C GLU A 155 9.29 11.06 -16.82
N SER A 156 9.08 9.77 -16.54
CA SER A 156 8.71 8.77 -17.55
C SER A 156 7.35 9.08 -18.18
N ILE A 157 6.35 9.43 -17.36
CA ILE A 157 5.00 9.78 -17.84
C ILE A 157 5.02 11.10 -18.61
N SER A 158 5.74 12.10 -18.11
CA SER A 158 5.76 13.45 -18.69
C SER A 158 6.57 13.54 -19.98
N SER A 159 7.66 12.75 -20.08
CA SER A 159 8.57 12.80 -21.25
C SER A 159 8.08 11.94 -22.40
N THR A 160 7.24 10.93 -22.13
CA THR A 160 6.79 9.99 -23.16
C THR A 160 5.43 10.43 -23.68
N CYS A 161 5.38 10.88 -24.93
CA CYS A 161 4.11 11.15 -25.63
C CYS A 161 3.47 9.80 -26.04
N VAL A 162 2.74 9.20 -25.11
CA VAL A 162 2.09 7.87 -25.28
C VAL A 162 0.61 8.06 -25.54
N ASN A 163 0.09 7.39 -26.56
CA ASN A 163 -1.35 7.27 -26.73
C ASN A 163 -1.89 6.22 -25.75
N LEU A 164 -2.45 6.68 -24.63
CA LEU A 164 -3.03 5.82 -23.58
C LEU A 164 -4.21 4.94 -24.07
N ARG A 165 -4.76 5.19 -25.28
CA ARG A 165 -5.76 4.31 -25.91
C ARG A 165 -5.14 3.11 -26.62
N CYS A 166 -3.84 3.15 -26.93
CA CYS A 166 -3.13 2.08 -27.60
C CYS A 166 -2.50 1.13 -26.57
N ARG A 167 -3.08 -0.06 -26.40
CA ARG A 167 -2.60 -1.08 -25.46
C ARG A 167 -1.12 -1.40 -25.62
N LYS A 168 -0.59 -1.42 -26.86
CA LYS A 168 0.83 -1.71 -27.12
C LYS A 168 1.74 -0.60 -26.62
N GLU A 169 1.34 0.66 -26.75
CA GLU A 169 2.14 1.79 -26.29
C GLU A 169 2.11 1.90 -24.76
N VAL A 170 0.96 1.65 -24.14
CA VAL A 170 0.83 1.56 -22.67
C VAL A 170 1.75 0.48 -22.11
N LEU A 171 1.75 -0.73 -22.69
CA LEU A 171 2.63 -1.80 -22.24
C LEU A 171 4.12 -1.44 -22.36
N ARG A 172 4.52 -0.76 -23.44
CA ARG A 172 5.91 -0.29 -23.61
C ARG A 172 6.30 0.76 -22.57
N LEU A 173 5.41 1.69 -22.24
CA LEU A 173 5.65 2.68 -21.19
C LEU A 173 5.85 1.99 -19.84
N ILE A 174 4.98 1.04 -19.51
CA ILE A 174 5.05 0.28 -18.25
C ILE A 174 6.35 -0.53 -18.17
N GLU A 175 6.77 -1.18 -19.25
CA GLU A 175 8.05 -1.90 -19.30
C GLU A 175 9.25 -0.97 -19.08
N LEU A 176 9.22 0.22 -19.70
CA LEU A 176 10.25 1.24 -19.51
C LEU A 176 10.29 1.77 -18.08
N GLN A 177 9.13 2.01 -17.46
CA GLN A 177 9.03 2.42 -16.07
C GLN A 177 9.58 1.35 -15.11
N LEU A 178 9.19 0.08 -15.30
CA LEU A 178 9.69 -1.02 -14.47
C LEU A 178 11.21 -1.17 -14.58
N ALA A 179 11.76 -1.03 -15.79
CA ALA A 179 13.21 -1.04 -16.00
C ALA A 179 13.89 0.17 -15.32
N ALA A 180 13.33 1.37 -15.47
CA ALA A 180 13.87 2.61 -14.88
C ALA A 180 13.86 2.57 -13.33
N LEU A 181 12.88 1.89 -12.73
CA LEU A 181 12.75 1.73 -11.28
C LEU A 181 13.82 0.81 -10.65
N ARG A 182 14.60 0.06 -11.46
CA ARG A 182 15.71 -0.76 -10.96
C ARG A 182 16.75 0.08 -10.21
N LYS A 183 17.07 1.27 -10.75
CA LYS A 183 18.05 2.22 -10.19
C LYS A 183 17.63 2.79 -8.82
N PRO A 184 16.44 3.43 -8.65
CA PRO A 184 16.03 3.97 -7.37
C PRO A 184 15.84 2.88 -6.31
N PHE A 185 15.41 1.67 -6.69
CA PHE A 185 15.31 0.54 -5.76
C PHE A 185 16.63 -0.15 -5.42
N ARG A 186 17.75 0.27 -6.05
CA ARG A 186 19.09 -0.28 -5.86
C ARG A 186 19.14 -1.80 -6.06
N ILE A 187 18.48 -2.28 -7.11
CA ILE A 187 18.47 -3.70 -7.44
C ILE A 187 19.75 -4.03 -8.23
N PRO A 188 20.55 -5.04 -7.80
CA PRO A 188 21.82 -5.40 -8.44
C PRO A 188 21.68 -5.65 -9.94
N LEU A 189 22.68 -5.24 -10.73
CA LEU A 189 22.70 -5.41 -12.19
C LEU A 189 22.97 -6.87 -12.61
N GLU A 190 23.63 -7.62 -11.72
CA GLU A 190 23.99 -9.03 -11.90
C GLU A 190 22.78 -9.96 -11.84
N LEU A 191 21.66 -9.46 -11.29
CA LEU A 191 20.40 -10.19 -11.24
C LEU A 191 19.78 -10.26 -12.65
N GLY A 192 19.26 -11.43 -13.03
CA GLY A 192 18.55 -11.60 -14.30
C GLY A 192 17.36 -10.64 -14.42
N GLU A 193 17.02 -10.24 -15.65
CA GLU A 193 15.96 -9.25 -15.93
C GLU A 193 14.60 -9.64 -15.32
N GLU A 194 14.26 -10.92 -15.36
CA GLU A 194 13.00 -11.42 -14.80
C GLU A 194 12.96 -11.30 -13.27
N ASP A 195 14.01 -11.72 -12.57
CA ASP A 195 14.13 -11.61 -11.12
C ASP A 195 14.19 -10.14 -10.67
N ALA A 196 14.90 -9.29 -11.43
CA ALA A 196 14.94 -7.85 -11.18
C ALA A 196 13.54 -7.24 -11.31
N CYS A 197 12.80 -7.59 -12.36
CA CYS A 197 11.43 -7.13 -12.58
C CYS A 197 10.49 -7.56 -11.43
N ILE A 198 10.63 -8.80 -10.92
CA ILE A 198 9.84 -9.29 -9.78
C ILE A 198 10.15 -8.46 -8.52
N ARG A 199 11.42 -8.20 -8.22
CA ARG A 199 11.83 -7.39 -7.05
C ARG A 199 11.40 -5.92 -7.17
N VAL A 200 11.46 -5.34 -8.37
CA VAL A 200 10.90 -4.00 -8.64
C VAL A 200 9.40 -4.01 -8.34
N SER A 201 8.69 -5.00 -8.87
CA SER A 201 7.23 -5.12 -8.72
C SER A 201 6.83 -5.25 -7.25
N GLU A 202 7.55 -6.07 -6.48
CA GLU A 202 7.36 -6.23 -5.04
C GLU A 202 7.52 -4.93 -4.27
N LYS A 203 8.62 -4.20 -4.50
CA LYS A 203 8.91 -2.94 -3.82
C LYS A 203 7.90 -1.86 -4.22
N LEU A 204 7.51 -1.80 -5.49
CA LEU A 204 6.52 -0.86 -5.99
C LEU A 204 5.14 -1.09 -5.36
N LEU A 205 4.67 -2.35 -5.34
CA LEU A 205 3.40 -2.72 -4.72
C LEU A 205 3.39 -2.45 -3.22
N ASN A 206 4.51 -2.69 -2.54
CA ASN A 206 4.66 -2.33 -1.13
C ASN A 206 4.42 -0.82 -0.95
N LEU A 207 5.17 0.03 -1.67
CA LEU A 207 5.04 1.48 -1.58
C LEU A 207 3.63 1.99 -1.89
N TYR A 208 2.95 1.39 -2.88
CA TYR A 208 1.56 1.68 -3.18
C TYR A 208 0.65 1.37 -1.98
N ARG A 209 0.73 0.14 -1.44
CA ARG A 209 -0.14 -0.34 -0.35
C ARG A 209 0.03 0.43 0.95
N ILE A 210 1.24 0.90 1.24
CA ILE A 210 1.51 1.75 2.41
C ILE A 210 1.21 3.24 2.17
N GLY A 211 0.62 3.59 1.01
CA GLY A 211 0.21 4.96 0.66
C GLY A 211 1.37 5.91 0.32
N ARG A 212 2.59 5.38 0.18
CA ARG A 212 3.80 6.18 -0.09
C ARG A 212 3.89 6.61 -1.54
N LEU A 213 3.01 6.13 -2.42
CA LEU A 213 2.84 6.63 -3.78
C LEU A 213 1.57 7.49 -3.93
N GLY A 214 0.96 7.92 -2.83
CA GLY A 214 -0.32 8.63 -2.85
C GLY A 214 -1.50 7.69 -2.66
N HIS A 215 -2.70 8.27 -2.63
CA HIS A 215 -3.95 7.55 -2.42
C HIS A 215 -4.68 7.45 -3.75
N PHE A 216 -5.10 6.24 -4.11
CA PHE A 216 -5.79 5.95 -5.36
C PHE A 216 -7.15 5.33 -5.06
N THR A 217 -8.17 5.78 -5.78
CA THR A 217 -9.51 5.17 -5.73
C THR A 217 -9.67 4.28 -6.95
N LEU A 218 -9.90 2.98 -6.73
CA LEU A 218 -10.00 1.99 -7.82
C LEU A 218 -11.42 1.83 -8.36
N ASP A 219 -12.41 2.33 -7.62
CA ASP A 219 -13.82 2.24 -7.95
C ASP A 219 -14.31 3.54 -8.60
N SER A 220 -15.18 3.38 -9.60
CA SER A 220 -15.94 4.50 -10.13
C SER A 220 -16.88 5.02 -9.04
N ILE A 221 -16.82 6.31 -8.73
CA ILE A 221 -17.80 6.93 -7.83
C ILE A 221 -19.17 6.79 -8.51
N PRO A 222 -20.16 6.15 -7.87
CA PRO A 222 -21.48 6.01 -8.46
C PRO A 222 -22.06 7.40 -8.76
N ASN A 223 -22.55 7.58 -9.98
CA ASN A 223 -23.16 8.83 -10.39
C ASN A 223 -24.48 8.95 -9.61
N PRO A 224 -24.81 10.10 -8.99
CA PRO A 224 -26.05 10.26 -8.22
C PRO A 224 -27.32 9.85 -8.98
N LYS A 225 -27.28 9.88 -10.31
CA LYS A 225 -28.39 9.48 -11.19
C LYS A 225 -28.64 7.96 -11.25
N ASP A 226 -27.66 7.15 -10.87
CA ASP A 226 -27.77 5.68 -10.88
C ASP A 226 -28.37 5.15 -9.56
N ILE A 227 -28.56 6.01 -8.56
CA ILE A 227 -29.07 5.66 -7.23
C ILE A 227 -30.62 5.67 -7.19
N ASP A 228 -31.28 6.41 -8.09
CA ASP A 228 -32.74 6.59 -8.10
C ASP A 228 -33.53 5.49 -8.83
N LEU A 229 -32.88 4.43 -9.35
CA LEU A 229 -33.57 3.42 -10.17
C LEU A 229 -33.98 2.14 -9.42
N HIS A 230 -33.70 2.02 -8.12
CA HIS A 230 -34.02 0.80 -7.36
C HIS A 230 -35.07 0.93 -6.24
N ASP A 231 -35.58 2.13 -5.96
CA ASP A 231 -36.59 2.38 -4.91
C ASP A 231 -37.96 2.79 -5.48
N THR A 232 -38.49 2.05 -6.46
CA THR A 232 -39.94 2.00 -6.69
C THR A 232 -40.34 0.64 -7.27
N SER A 233 -40.76 -0.29 -6.40
CA SER A 233 -41.74 -1.36 -6.70
C SER A 233 -42.28 -1.93 -5.41
#